data_AF-A0A353ZX52-F1
#
_entry.id   AF-A0A353ZX52-F1
#
_cell.length_a   1.000
_cell.length_b   1.000
_cell.length_c   1.000
_cell.angle_alpha   90.00
_cell.angle_beta   90.00
_cell.angle_gamma   90.00
#
_symmetry.space_group_name_H-M   'P 1'
#
loop_
_entity.id
_entity.type
_entity.pdbx_description
1 polymer ?
#
loop_
_entity_poly.entity_id
_entity_poly.type
_entity_poly.pdbx_seq_one_letter_code
_entity_poly.pdbx_strand_id
1 'polypeptide(L)'
;MTSTEATAAGSSSPGIWNLPNILTMLRIALVPFFVWFLLADAPGLTSESGLWRWAAVVAFAVAIYTDKLDGDIARSRGLVTNFGKIADPIADKLLIGSALVMLSILNELPWWVTIVILVREWGITALRFFVIRYGVIPASRGGKLKTVVQTAAIFLYLLPLGALAPWLVWVAFAVLMVAVLITVWTGVEYVIEALRIRSQGKQSGKTTAGN
;
A
#
# COMPACT_ATOMS: atom_id res chain seq x y z
N MET A 1 49.04 -28.74 -20.92
CA MET A 1 48.56 -27.38 -20.62
C MET A 1 47.07 -27.34 -20.91
N THR A 2 46.25 -27.65 -19.89
CA THR A 2 44.79 -27.73 -19.98
C THR A 2 44.20 -26.45 -19.39
N SER A 3 43.73 -25.55 -20.24
CA SER A 3 42.96 -24.38 -19.83
C SER A 3 41.50 -24.79 -19.72
N THR A 4 41.03 -25.00 -18.49
CA THR A 4 39.60 -25.12 -18.19
C THR A 4 39.04 -23.71 -18.00
N GLU A 5 38.54 -23.10 -19.07
CA GLU A 5 37.65 -21.94 -18.97
C GLU A 5 36.30 -22.43 -18.44
N ALA A 6 36.14 -22.34 -17.12
CA ALA A 6 34.83 -22.42 -16.48
C ALA A 6 34.07 -21.13 -16.84
N THR A 7 33.28 -21.19 -17.90
CA THR A 7 32.34 -20.13 -18.28
C THR A 7 31.37 -19.92 -17.13
N ALA A 8 31.58 -18.83 -16.38
CA ALA A 8 30.67 -18.38 -15.35
C ALA A 8 29.30 -18.14 -15.98
N ALA A 9 28.33 -18.98 -15.65
CA ALA A 9 26.94 -18.79 -16.00
C ALA A 9 26.46 -17.50 -15.30
N GLY A 10 26.46 -16.39 -16.05
CA GLY A 10 25.89 -15.13 -15.59
C GLY A 10 24.41 -15.33 -15.30
N SER A 11 24.02 -15.19 -14.03
CA SER A 11 22.62 -15.10 -13.65
C SER A 11 22.01 -13.87 -14.31
N SER A 12 21.30 -14.05 -15.42
CA SER A 12 20.57 -12.97 -16.07
C SER A 12 19.49 -12.46 -15.11
N SER A 13 19.65 -11.22 -14.65
CA SER A 13 18.63 -10.57 -13.84
C SER A 13 17.32 -10.48 -14.63
N PRO A 14 16.15 -10.78 -14.03
CA PRO A 14 14.89 -10.77 -14.77
C PRO A 14 14.63 -9.40 -15.40
N GLY A 15 14.31 -9.39 -16.70
CA GLY A 15 14.02 -8.16 -17.45
C GLY A 15 12.73 -7.47 -16.97
N ILE A 16 12.58 -6.17 -17.30
CA ILE A 16 11.42 -5.35 -16.88
C ILE A 16 10.10 -5.89 -17.45
N TRP A 17 10.13 -6.49 -18.64
CA TRP A 17 8.97 -7.07 -19.32
C TRP A 17 8.67 -8.48 -18.82
N ASN A 18 8.32 -8.60 -17.55
CA ASN A 18 7.83 -9.84 -16.96
C ASN A 18 6.39 -9.66 -16.47
N LEU A 19 5.70 -10.79 -16.28
CA LEU A 19 4.30 -10.82 -15.88
C LEU A 19 4.04 -9.99 -14.60
N PRO A 20 4.82 -10.15 -13.50
CA PRO A 20 4.63 -9.30 -12.31
C PRO A 20 4.67 -7.80 -12.58
N ASN A 21 5.69 -7.32 -13.29
CA ASN A 21 5.83 -5.89 -13.57
C ASN A 21 4.70 -5.34 -14.45
N ILE A 22 4.22 -6.13 -15.43
CA ILE A 22 3.09 -5.74 -16.28
C ILE A 22 1.82 -5.58 -15.43
N LEU A 23 1.60 -6.48 -14.46
CA LEU A 23 0.47 -6.39 -13.54
C LEU A 23 0.57 -5.16 -12.63
N THR A 24 1.76 -4.80 -12.13
CA THR A 24 1.98 -3.55 -11.41
C THR A 24 1.70 -2.32 -12.27
N MET A 25 2.19 -2.28 -13.52
CA MET A 25 1.93 -1.17 -14.45
C MET A 25 0.44 -1.02 -14.75
N LEU A 26 -0.25 -2.14 -14.98
CA LEU A 26 -1.70 -2.16 -15.16
C LEU A 26 -2.42 -1.61 -13.94
N ARG A 27 -1.99 -1.97 -12.72
CA ARG A 27 -2.56 -1.43 -11.48
C ARG A 27 -2.44 0.09 -11.41
N ILE A 28 -1.25 0.62 -11.69
CA ILE A 28 -1.03 2.07 -11.71
C ILE A 28 -1.96 2.73 -12.74
N ALA A 29 -2.10 2.13 -13.93
CA ALA A 29 -3.00 2.62 -14.96
C ALA A 29 -4.48 2.54 -14.54
N LEU A 30 -4.88 1.54 -13.76
CA LEU A 30 -6.26 1.38 -13.25
C LEU A 30 -6.67 2.46 -12.24
N VAL A 31 -5.74 3.07 -11.52
CA VAL A 31 -6.05 4.07 -10.48
C VAL A 31 -6.83 5.28 -11.04
N PRO A 32 -6.40 5.94 -12.14
CA PRO A 32 -7.19 6.99 -12.79
C PRO A 32 -8.61 6.54 -13.19
N PHE A 33 -8.78 5.33 -13.73
CA PHE A 33 -10.10 4.81 -14.08
C PHE A 33 -10.97 4.57 -12.85
N PHE A 34 -10.38 4.02 -11.79
CA PHE A 34 -11.06 3.84 -10.51
C PHE A 34 -11.57 5.17 -9.94
N VAL A 35 -10.72 6.21 -9.94
CA VAL A 35 -11.11 7.57 -9.53
C VAL A 35 -12.22 8.12 -10.43
N TRP A 36 -12.10 7.94 -11.74
CA TRP A 36 -13.12 8.37 -12.70
C TRP A 36 -14.47 7.68 -12.44
N PHE A 37 -14.48 6.38 -12.18
CA PHE A 37 -15.71 5.64 -11.88
C PHE A 37 -16.41 6.17 -10.61
N LEU A 38 -15.65 6.50 -9.56
CA LEU A 38 -16.23 7.11 -8.36
C LEU A 38 -16.79 8.51 -8.62
N LEU A 39 -16.13 9.31 -9.46
CA LEU A 39 -16.62 10.63 -9.84
C LEU A 39 -17.85 10.55 -10.76
N ALA A 40 -17.89 9.58 -11.67
CA ALA A 40 -19.01 9.37 -12.58
C ALA A 40 -20.28 8.91 -11.86
N ASP A 41 -20.14 8.22 -10.73
CA ASP A 41 -21.25 7.87 -9.85
C ASP A 41 -21.66 9.01 -8.90
N ALA A 42 -20.88 10.10 -8.83
CA ALA A 42 -21.18 11.20 -7.93
C ALA A 42 -22.51 11.87 -8.32
N PRO A 43 -23.34 12.27 -7.33
CA PRO A 43 -24.59 12.98 -7.60
C PRO A 43 -24.37 14.20 -8.50
N GLY A 44 -25.07 14.27 -9.63
CA GLY A 44 -25.04 15.40 -10.55
C GLY A 44 -24.02 15.36 -11.70
N LEU A 45 -23.24 14.27 -11.86
CA LEU A 45 -22.27 14.15 -12.97
C LEU A 45 -22.80 13.33 -14.16
N THR A 46 -22.94 12.01 -14.02
CA THR A 46 -23.25 11.14 -15.18
C THR A 46 -24.19 9.97 -14.91
N SER A 47 -24.51 9.58 -13.66
CA SER A 47 -25.43 8.44 -13.43
C SER A 47 -26.16 8.46 -12.09
N GLU A 48 -27.46 8.12 -12.13
CA GLU A 48 -28.27 7.78 -10.95
C GLU A 48 -28.43 6.26 -10.76
N SER A 49 -27.84 5.44 -11.64
CA SER A 49 -28.08 3.98 -11.69
C SER A 49 -27.11 3.12 -10.86
N GLY A 50 -26.09 3.71 -10.23
CA GLY A 50 -25.10 2.99 -9.41
C GLY A 50 -24.13 2.07 -10.17
N LEU A 51 -24.21 2.02 -11.51
CA LEU A 51 -23.34 1.18 -12.34
C LEU A 51 -21.86 1.55 -12.21
N TRP A 52 -21.56 2.85 -12.13
CA TRP A 52 -20.19 3.34 -11.99
C TRP A 52 -19.62 3.02 -10.62
N ARG A 53 -20.46 2.99 -9.57
CA ARG A 53 -20.06 2.48 -8.25
C ARG A 53 -19.55 1.05 -8.33
N TRP A 54 -20.30 0.16 -8.98
CA TRP A 54 -19.90 -1.23 -9.14
C TRP A 54 -18.63 -1.37 -10.00
N ALA A 55 -18.49 -0.55 -11.04
CA ALA A 55 -17.24 -0.49 -11.80
C ALA A 55 -16.04 -0.10 -10.93
N ALA A 56 -16.19 0.86 -10.02
CA ALA A 56 -15.15 1.23 -9.05
C ALA A 56 -14.82 0.08 -8.09
N VAL A 57 -15.84 -0.61 -7.56
CA VAL A 57 -15.67 -1.80 -6.70
C VAL A 57 -14.88 -2.88 -7.43
N VAL A 58 -15.24 -3.19 -8.67
CA VAL A 58 -14.56 -4.21 -9.49
C VAL A 58 -13.12 -3.78 -9.77
N ALA A 59 -12.89 -2.53 -10.19
CA ALA A 59 -11.54 -2.02 -10.47
C ALA A 59 -10.63 -2.12 -9.22
N PHE A 60 -11.14 -1.72 -8.05
CA PHE A 60 -10.41 -1.81 -6.79
C PHE A 60 -10.13 -3.27 -6.39
N ALA A 61 -11.14 -4.16 -6.51
CA ALA A 61 -10.99 -5.58 -6.20
C ALA A 61 -9.94 -6.26 -7.09
N VAL A 62 -9.99 -6.00 -8.40
CA VAL A 62 -9.02 -6.49 -9.37
C VAL A 62 -7.63 -5.97 -9.03
N ALA A 63 -7.48 -4.68 -8.73
CA ALA A 63 -6.20 -4.06 -8.42
C ALA A 63 -5.51 -4.68 -7.18
N ILE A 64 -6.26 -4.98 -6.11
CA ILE A 64 -5.72 -5.65 -4.92
C ILE A 64 -5.45 -7.12 -5.16
N TYR A 65 -6.34 -7.80 -5.88
CA TYR A 65 -6.18 -9.21 -6.17
C TYR A 65 -4.95 -9.47 -7.03
N THR A 66 -4.70 -8.61 -8.04
CA THR A 66 -3.50 -8.71 -8.88
C THR A 66 -2.21 -8.47 -8.11
N ASP A 67 -2.19 -7.58 -7.10
CA ASP A 67 -1.02 -7.35 -6.21
C ASP A 67 -0.63 -8.58 -5.40
N LYS A 68 -1.62 -9.29 -4.88
CA LYS A 68 -1.33 -10.51 -4.16
C LYS A 68 -0.76 -11.57 -5.11
N LEU A 69 -1.37 -11.70 -6.29
CA LEU A 69 -0.96 -12.70 -7.27
C LEU A 69 0.41 -12.42 -7.87
N ASP A 70 0.70 -11.18 -8.28
CA ASP A 70 1.99 -10.84 -8.89
C ASP A 70 3.15 -10.98 -7.89
N GLY A 71 2.97 -10.60 -6.62
CA GLY A 71 3.95 -10.81 -5.57
C GLY A 71 4.20 -12.29 -5.27
N ASP A 72 3.16 -13.14 -5.31
CA ASP A 72 3.30 -14.59 -5.15
C ASP A 72 4.00 -15.24 -6.34
N ILE A 73 3.68 -14.80 -7.57
CA ILE A 73 4.32 -15.26 -8.81
C ILE A 73 5.79 -14.81 -8.86
N ALA A 74 6.09 -13.55 -8.51
CA ALA A 74 7.44 -13.02 -8.50
C ALA A 74 8.34 -13.78 -7.52
N ARG A 75 7.84 -14.08 -6.32
CA ARG A 75 8.59 -14.84 -5.30
C ARG A 75 8.76 -16.30 -5.67
N SER A 76 7.72 -16.96 -6.17
CA SER A 76 7.78 -18.39 -6.52
C SER A 76 8.64 -18.67 -7.76
N ARG A 77 8.71 -17.72 -8.70
CA ARG A 77 9.45 -17.87 -9.96
C ARG A 77 10.78 -17.12 -10.02
N GLY A 78 11.20 -16.47 -8.93
CA GLY A 78 12.44 -15.69 -8.89
C GLY A 78 12.44 -14.47 -9.83
N LEU A 79 11.27 -13.94 -10.18
CA LEU A 79 11.09 -12.81 -11.11
C LEU A 79 11.11 -11.44 -10.41
N VAL A 80 11.79 -11.34 -9.27
CA VAL A 80 11.84 -10.10 -8.49
C VAL A 80 12.76 -9.10 -9.17
N THR A 81 12.23 -7.96 -9.62
CA THR A 81 13.00 -6.91 -10.29
C THR A 81 13.17 -5.65 -9.44
N ASN A 82 14.17 -4.82 -9.75
CA ASN A 82 14.35 -3.52 -9.11
C ASN A 82 13.21 -2.55 -9.44
N PHE A 83 12.60 -2.68 -10.62
CA PHE A 83 11.41 -1.91 -10.98
C PHE A 83 10.23 -2.25 -10.06
N GLY A 84 9.86 -3.52 -9.94
CA GLY A 84 8.76 -3.96 -9.06
C GLY A 84 8.94 -3.51 -7.61
N LYS A 85 10.17 -3.66 -7.06
CA LYS A 85 10.51 -3.19 -5.69
C LYS A 85 10.17 -1.72 -5.44
N ILE A 86 10.16 -0.88 -6.46
CA ILE A 86 9.85 0.55 -6.37
C ILE A 86 8.40 0.83 -6.80
N ALA A 87 7.94 0.17 -7.87
CA ALA A 87 6.62 0.39 -8.45
C ALA A 87 5.49 -0.17 -7.56
N ASP A 88 5.66 -1.35 -6.94
CA ASP A 88 4.60 -1.97 -6.13
C ASP A 88 4.22 -1.09 -4.93
N PRO A 89 5.17 -0.57 -4.12
CA PRO A 89 4.84 0.34 -3.01
C PRO A 89 4.22 1.68 -3.46
N ILE A 90 4.48 2.12 -4.69
CA ILE A 90 3.86 3.31 -5.25
C ILE A 90 2.42 3.00 -5.66
N ALA A 91 2.21 1.92 -6.40
CA ALA A 91 0.91 1.47 -6.86
C ALA A 91 -0.06 1.24 -5.68
N ASP A 92 0.41 0.59 -4.61
CA ASP A 92 -0.37 0.33 -3.40
C ASP A 92 -0.83 1.64 -2.72
N LYS A 93 0.09 2.60 -2.55
CA LYS A 93 -0.23 3.92 -1.97
C LYS A 93 -1.14 4.76 -2.84
N LEU A 94 -0.99 4.69 -4.17
CA LEU A 94 -1.87 5.39 -5.10
C LEU A 94 -3.29 4.85 -5.04
N LEU A 95 -3.46 3.52 -5.03
CA LEU A 95 -4.77 2.90 -4.96
C LEU A 95 -5.47 3.18 -3.63
N ILE A 96 -4.80 2.88 -2.52
CA ILE A 96 -5.36 3.08 -1.18
C ILE A 96 -5.58 4.56 -0.89
N GLY A 97 -4.62 5.41 -1.26
CA GLY A 97 -4.70 6.85 -1.04
C GLY A 97 -5.79 7.51 -1.88
N SER A 98 -5.91 7.16 -3.16
CA SER A 98 -7.00 7.67 -4.01
C SER A 98 -8.36 7.24 -3.49
N ALA A 99 -8.52 5.99 -3.04
CA ALA A 99 -9.77 5.52 -2.47
C ALA A 99 -10.20 6.33 -1.23
N LEU A 100 -9.30 6.54 -0.26
CA LEU A 100 -9.60 7.33 0.94
C LEU A 100 -9.94 8.78 0.61
N VAL A 101 -9.18 9.41 -0.29
CA VAL A 101 -9.41 10.79 -0.70
C VAL A 101 -10.76 10.91 -1.42
N MET A 102 -11.04 10.01 -2.36
CA MET A 102 -12.29 10.03 -3.12
C MET A 102 -13.50 9.82 -2.22
N LEU A 103 -13.45 8.83 -1.32
CA LEU A 103 -14.52 8.61 -0.34
C LEU A 103 -14.73 9.84 0.57
N SER A 104 -13.69 10.61 0.87
CA SER A 104 -13.82 11.86 1.64
C SER A 104 -14.41 13.01 0.82
N ILE A 105 -14.03 13.12 -0.45
CA ILE A 105 -14.60 14.10 -1.40
C ILE A 105 -16.10 13.84 -1.61
N LEU A 106 -16.49 12.58 -1.67
CA LEU A 106 -17.89 12.15 -1.77
C LEU A 106 -18.68 12.27 -0.45
N ASN A 107 -18.06 12.79 0.62
CA ASN A 107 -18.64 12.92 1.97
C ASN A 107 -19.04 11.59 2.64
N GLU A 108 -18.48 10.47 2.19
CA GLU A 108 -18.72 9.15 2.78
C GLU A 108 -17.73 8.83 3.91
N LEU A 109 -16.55 9.47 3.89
CA LEU A 109 -15.54 9.40 4.94
C LEU A 109 -15.26 10.76 5.56
N PRO A 110 -15.19 10.87 6.89
CA PRO A 110 -14.68 12.06 7.55
C PRO A 110 -13.20 12.31 7.21
N TRP A 111 -12.87 13.54 6.82
CA TRP A 111 -11.50 13.92 6.42
C TRP A 111 -10.42 13.61 7.46
N TRP A 112 -10.76 13.64 8.75
CA TRP A 112 -9.80 13.32 9.81
C TRP A 112 -9.30 11.87 9.72
N VAL A 113 -10.15 10.91 9.30
CA VAL A 113 -9.76 9.50 9.11
C VAL A 113 -8.72 9.41 8.00
N THR A 114 -9.05 10.02 6.86
CA THR A 114 -8.18 10.05 5.67
C THR A 114 -6.83 10.70 5.97
N ILE A 115 -6.83 11.84 6.66
CA ILE A 115 -5.60 12.53 7.07
C ILE A 115 -4.77 11.63 7.98
N VAL A 116 -5.36 11.03 9.02
CA VAL A 116 -4.63 10.14 9.96
C VAL A 116 -3.99 8.97 9.21
N ILE A 117 -4.74 8.29 8.35
CA ILE A 117 -4.22 7.14 7.61
C ILE A 117 -3.11 7.57 6.64
N LEU A 118 -3.35 8.60 5.82
CA LEU A 118 -2.36 9.08 4.85
C LEU A 118 -1.08 9.58 5.52
N VAL A 119 -1.19 10.44 6.53
CA VAL A 119 -0.03 10.96 7.28
C VAL A 119 0.78 9.80 7.83
N ARG A 120 0.14 8.75 8.34
CA ARG A 120 0.86 7.55 8.79
C ARG A 120 1.54 6.84 7.60
N GLU A 121 0.85 6.55 6.50
CA GLU A 121 1.45 5.80 5.37
C GLU A 121 2.68 6.49 4.78
N TRP A 122 2.57 7.80 4.53
CA TRP A 122 3.67 8.60 4.00
C TRP A 122 4.73 8.86 5.08
N GLY A 123 4.31 9.13 6.31
CA GLY A 123 5.18 9.41 7.45
C GLY A 123 6.10 8.24 7.80
N ILE A 124 5.58 7.01 7.87
CA ILE A 124 6.42 5.82 8.14
C ILE A 124 7.40 5.56 7.00
N THR A 125 7.00 5.82 5.76
CA THR A 125 7.90 5.71 4.59
C THR A 125 9.07 6.69 4.72
N ALA A 126 8.76 7.96 4.99
CA ALA A 126 9.76 9.00 5.17
C ALA A 126 10.67 8.68 6.38
N LEU A 127 10.08 8.27 7.50
CA LEU A 127 10.81 7.91 8.71
C LEU A 127 11.82 6.79 8.44
N ARG A 128 11.42 5.73 7.75
CA ARG A 128 12.29 4.62 7.37
C ARG A 128 13.45 5.10 6.50
N PHE A 129 13.19 6.02 5.57
CA PHE A 129 14.22 6.60 4.73
C PHE A 129 15.22 7.44 5.54
N PHE A 130 14.76 8.24 6.50
CA PHE A 130 15.65 9.07 7.33
C PHE A 130 16.55 8.26 8.27
N VAL A 131 16.05 7.14 8.79
CA VAL A 131 16.79 6.33 9.77
C VAL A 131 17.67 5.25 9.16
N ILE A 132 17.55 4.98 7.86
CA ILE A 132 18.31 3.91 7.18
C ILE A 132 19.83 4.06 7.35
N ARG A 133 20.33 5.29 7.51
CA ARG A 133 21.74 5.62 7.78
C ARG A 133 22.21 5.25 9.20
N TYR A 134 21.29 5.04 10.13
CA TYR A 134 21.56 4.69 11.52
C TYR A 134 21.25 3.22 11.82
N GLY A 135 20.39 2.60 11.02
CA GLY A 135 20.01 1.19 11.15
C GLY A 135 18.74 0.88 10.36
N VAL A 136 18.46 -0.41 10.16
CA VAL A 136 17.27 -0.87 9.43
C VAL A 136 16.15 -1.16 10.43
N ILE A 137 14.99 -0.54 10.25
CA ILE A 137 13.79 -0.88 11.04
C ILE A 137 13.21 -2.21 10.52
N PRO A 138 13.08 -3.25 11.35
CA PRO A 138 12.46 -4.51 10.95
C PRO A 138 10.95 -4.31 10.68
N ALA A 139 10.40 -5.14 9.79
CA ALA A 139 8.96 -5.12 9.52
C ALA A 139 8.18 -5.64 10.74
N SER A 140 7.21 -4.85 11.25
CA SER A 140 6.36 -5.26 12.37
C SER A 140 5.20 -6.16 11.91
N ARG A 141 4.82 -7.16 12.73
CA ARG A 141 3.65 -8.03 12.46
C ARG A 141 2.35 -7.23 12.38
N GLY A 142 2.24 -6.14 13.14
CA GLY A 142 1.10 -5.22 13.10
C GLY A 142 0.88 -4.58 11.73
N GLY A 143 1.94 -4.42 10.92
CA GLY A 143 1.83 -3.90 9.56
C GLY A 143 0.97 -4.80 8.65
N LYS A 144 1.09 -6.12 8.77
CA LYS A 144 0.31 -7.06 7.96
C LYS A 144 -1.19 -7.01 8.30
N LEU A 145 -1.50 -7.01 9.60
CA LEU A 145 -2.89 -6.91 10.05
C LEU A 145 -3.52 -5.59 9.62
N LYS A 146 -2.76 -4.49 9.74
CA LYS A 146 -3.18 -3.18 9.27
C LYS A 146 -3.63 -3.21 7.82
N THR A 147 -2.79 -3.72 6.91
CA THR A 147 -3.10 -3.76 5.48
C THR A 147 -4.37 -4.55 5.22
N VAL A 148 -4.53 -5.73 5.82
CA VAL A 148 -5.74 -6.55 5.63
C VAL A 148 -7.00 -5.81 6.09
N VAL A 149 -6.97 -5.24 7.30
CA VAL A 149 -8.14 -4.57 7.89
C VAL A 149 -8.47 -3.27 7.15
N GLN A 150 -7.46 -2.48 6.79
CA GLN A 150 -7.66 -1.23 6.05
C GLN A 150 -8.18 -1.47 4.63
N THR A 151 -7.62 -2.44 3.92
CA THR A 151 -8.09 -2.81 2.59
C THR A 151 -9.53 -3.34 2.64
N ALA A 152 -9.86 -4.15 3.65
CA ALA A 152 -11.24 -4.60 3.87
C ALA A 152 -12.19 -3.43 4.20
N ALA A 153 -11.77 -2.49 5.04
CA ALA A 153 -12.56 -1.30 5.37
C ALA A 153 -12.89 -0.49 4.11
N ILE A 154 -11.87 -0.18 3.30
CA ILE A 154 -12.06 0.58 2.05
C ILE A 154 -12.98 -0.18 1.09
N PHE A 155 -12.77 -1.49 0.94
CA PHE A 155 -13.64 -2.32 0.08
C PHE A 155 -15.11 -2.27 0.52
N LEU A 156 -15.37 -2.38 1.83
CA LEU A 156 -16.73 -2.27 2.38
C LEU A 156 -17.34 -0.90 2.12
N TYR A 157 -16.56 0.18 2.27
CA TYR A 157 -17.02 1.53 1.98
C TYR A 157 -17.34 1.75 0.49
N LEU A 158 -16.58 1.12 -0.41
CA LEU A 158 -16.86 1.20 -1.85
C LEU A 158 -18.16 0.49 -2.24
N LEU A 159 -18.61 -0.52 -1.49
CA LEU A 159 -19.87 -1.19 -1.77
C LEU A 159 -21.07 -0.26 -1.48
N PRO A 160 -22.15 -0.29 -2.29
CA PRO A 160 -23.38 0.44 -2.02
C PRO A 160 -24.20 -0.22 -0.89
N LEU A 161 -23.60 -0.37 0.29
CA LEU A 161 -24.12 -1.15 1.42
C LEU A 161 -25.47 -0.62 1.92
N GLY A 162 -25.69 0.69 1.90
CA GLY A 162 -26.95 1.29 2.35
C GLY A 162 -28.15 0.83 1.52
N ALA A 163 -27.96 0.59 0.22
CA ALA A 163 -29.01 0.07 -0.67
C ALA A 163 -29.22 -1.45 -0.51
N LEU A 164 -28.18 -2.19 -0.13
CA LEU A 164 -28.25 -3.65 0.09
C LEU A 164 -28.82 -4.00 1.46
N ALA A 165 -28.25 -3.44 2.53
CA ALA A 165 -28.74 -3.58 3.89
C ALA A 165 -28.19 -2.44 4.78
N PRO A 166 -29.03 -1.55 5.32
CA PRO A 166 -28.58 -0.37 6.06
C PRO A 166 -27.66 -0.66 7.26
N TRP A 167 -27.82 -1.80 7.93
CA TRP A 167 -26.99 -2.19 9.06
C TRP A 167 -25.53 -2.47 8.69
N LEU A 168 -25.24 -2.81 7.42
CA LEU A 168 -23.88 -3.07 6.94
C LEU A 168 -23.02 -1.79 6.96
N VAL A 169 -23.63 -0.61 6.93
CA VAL A 169 -22.90 0.67 7.06
C VAL A 169 -22.20 0.77 8.42
N TRP A 170 -22.86 0.32 9.50
CA TRP A 170 -22.27 0.28 10.83
C TRP A 170 -21.11 -0.72 10.92
N VAL A 171 -21.22 -1.85 10.21
CA VAL A 171 -20.13 -2.82 10.12
C VAL A 171 -18.93 -2.22 9.39
N ALA A 172 -19.14 -1.58 8.25
CA ALA A 172 -18.08 -0.90 7.50
C ALA A 172 -17.38 0.15 8.37
N PHE A 173 -18.15 0.97 9.08
CA PHE A 173 -17.63 1.96 10.03
C PHE A 173 -16.82 1.31 11.16
N ALA A 174 -17.32 0.24 11.77
CA ALA A 174 -16.59 -0.48 12.82
C ALA A 174 -15.25 -1.03 12.32
N VAL A 175 -15.23 -1.65 11.14
CA VAL A 175 -14.00 -2.18 10.51
C VAL A 175 -13.01 -1.04 10.20
N LEU A 176 -13.50 0.10 9.71
CA LEU A 176 -12.69 1.30 9.49
C LEU A 176 -12.08 1.83 10.79
N MET A 177 -12.86 1.91 11.87
CA MET A 177 -12.35 2.36 13.16
C MET A 177 -11.28 1.42 13.71
N VAL A 178 -11.44 0.10 13.55
CA VAL A 178 -10.38 -0.87 13.86
C VAL A 178 -9.13 -0.61 13.00
N ALA A 179 -9.29 -0.33 11.69
CA ALA A 179 -8.17 0.02 10.82
C ALA A 179 -7.42 1.27 11.31
N VAL A 180 -8.15 2.31 11.74
CA VAL A 180 -7.58 3.54 12.31
C VAL A 180 -6.82 3.24 13.60
N LEU A 181 -7.39 2.47 14.52
CA LEU A 181 -6.73 2.11 15.78
C LEU A 181 -5.42 1.35 15.53
N ILE A 182 -5.43 0.35 14.64
CA ILE A 182 -4.21 -0.38 14.26
C ILE A 182 -3.21 0.56 13.58
N THR A 183 -3.69 1.49 12.75
CA THR A 183 -2.83 2.46 12.06
C THR A 183 -2.10 3.37 13.05
N VAL A 184 -2.81 3.91 14.04
CA VAL A 184 -2.24 4.75 15.09
C VAL A 184 -1.28 3.94 15.97
N TRP A 185 -1.72 2.77 16.46
CA TRP A 185 -0.89 1.87 17.28
C TRP A 185 0.44 1.57 16.59
N THR A 186 0.38 1.04 15.37
CA THR A 186 1.59 0.69 14.62
C THR A 186 2.41 1.93 14.29
N GLY A 187 1.77 3.08 14.02
CA GLY A 187 2.47 4.35 13.81
C GLY A 187 3.35 4.73 15.00
N VAL A 188 2.81 4.63 16.23
CA VAL A 188 3.55 4.90 17.46
C VAL A 188 4.71 3.91 17.63
N GLU A 189 4.49 2.61 17.43
CA GLU A 189 5.56 1.60 17.51
C GLU A 189 6.73 1.92 16.56
N TYR A 190 6.43 2.29 15.31
CA TYR A 190 7.47 2.65 14.34
C TYR A 190 8.25 3.92 14.75
N VAL A 191 7.58 4.91 15.31
CA VAL A 191 8.24 6.15 15.79
C VAL A 191 9.18 5.85 16.95
N ILE A 192 8.74 5.05 17.93
CA ILE A 192 9.57 4.66 19.07
C ILE A 192 10.82 3.89 18.60
N GLU A 193 10.65 2.93 17.69
CA GLU A 193 11.75 2.14 17.16
C GLU A 193 12.76 3.00 16.38
N ALA A 194 12.26 3.95 15.59
CA ALA A 194 13.10 4.89 14.86
C ALA A 194 13.92 5.79 15.79
N LEU A 195 13.34 6.27 16.89
CA LEU A 195 14.04 7.06 17.90
C LEU A 195 15.12 6.23 18.62
N ARG A 196 14.83 4.96 18.93
CA ARG A 196 15.78 4.03 19.53
C ARG A 196 16.99 3.81 18.61
N ILE A 197 16.78 3.47 17.34
CA ILE A 197 17.86 3.27 16.35
C ILE A 197 18.71 4.54 16.18
N ARG A 198 18.07 5.72 16.10
CA ARG A 198 18.78 6.99 15.99
C ARG A 198 19.65 7.29 17.22
N SER A 199 19.17 6.94 18.42
CA SER A 199 19.92 7.15 19.67
C SER A 199 21.17 6.26 19.75
N GLN A 200 21.03 4.97 19.38
CA GLN A 200 22.12 4.00 19.36
C GLN A 200 23.19 4.37 18.31
N GLY A 201 22.78 4.76 17.10
CA GLY A 201 23.72 5.19 16.05
C GLY A 201 24.54 6.44 16.43
N LYS A 202 24.00 7.35 17.24
CA LYS A 202 24.75 8.51 17.76
C LYS A 202 25.77 8.13 18.83
N GLN A 203 25.50 7.10 19.65
CA GLN A 203 26.42 6.65 20.70
C GLN A 203 27.63 5.95 20.09
N SER A 204 27.44 5.06 19.11
CA SER A 204 28.55 4.40 18.42
C SER A 204 29.49 5.37 17.70
N GLY A 205 28.96 6.46 17.12
CA GLY A 205 29.79 7.47 16.47
C GLY A 205 30.64 8.32 17.42
N LYS A 206 30.24 8.47 18.69
CA LYS A 206 31.04 9.19 19.70
C LYS A 206 32.19 8.36 20.24
N THR A 207 32.01 7.05 20.38
CA THR A 207 33.07 6.15 20.89
C THR A 207 34.23 6.01 19.91
N THR A 208 33.97 6.07 18.60
CA THR A 208 35.03 5.95 17.57
C THR A 208 35.81 7.24 17.31
N ALA A 209 35.24 8.40 17.63
CA ALA A 209 35.91 9.70 17.45
C ALA A 209 36.71 10.17 18.68
N GLY A 210 36.69 9.39 19.77
CA GLY A 210 37.38 9.69 21.03
C GLY A 210 38.64 8.85 21.30
N ASN A 211 39.07 8.01 20.34
CA ASN A 211 40.33 7.28 20.35
C ASN A 211 41.23 7.78 19.22
#